data_AF-A0A5R8WWZ0-F1
#
_entry.id   AF-A0A5R8WWZ0-F1
#
_cell.length_a   1.000
_cell.length_b   1.000
_cell.length_c   1.000
_cell.angle_alpha   90.00
_cell.angle_beta   90.00
_cell.angle_gamma   90.00
#
_symmetry.space_group_name_H-M   'P 1'
#
loop_
_entity.id
_entity.type
_entity.pdbx_description
1 polymer ?
#
loop_
_entity_poly.entity_id
_entity_poly.type
_entity_poly.pdbx_seq_one_letter_code
_entity_poly.pdbx_strand_id
1 'polypeptide(L)'
;MYSKLFTALALLVASGNARAQTNCPAPALSVLRDNQPVPATGSALAPAVTLELKPNPQCPPEMRYQFTHAEVTLMRGIRPATPTLIAAKPELSLSAFMPLYQDGDWLYIFIPYKNLRVVGADGQAQPYTAPVTGADSNADNGIGFSWPLSRK
;
A
#
# COMPACT_ATOMS: atom_id res chain seq x y z
N MET A 1 -38.21 57.62 -1.13
CA MET A 1 -37.30 56.86 -0.25
C MET A 1 -36.56 55.84 -1.10
N TYR A 2 -35.24 55.75 -0.88
CA TYR A 2 -34.21 54.80 -1.39
C TYR A 2 -34.72 53.35 -1.59
N SER A 3 -34.14 52.41 -2.36
CA SER A 3 -32.83 52.25 -2.99
C SER A 3 -32.87 50.97 -3.87
N LYS A 4 -32.21 51.01 -5.03
CA LYS A 4 -31.15 50.08 -5.49
C LYS A 4 -31.29 48.56 -5.24
N LEU A 5 -31.35 47.74 -6.30
CA LEU A 5 -30.24 47.08 -7.02
C LEU A 5 -29.97 45.63 -6.53
N PHE A 6 -29.97 44.69 -7.49
CA PHE A 6 -29.08 43.52 -7.62
C PHE A 6 -29.17 42.45 -6.51
N THR A 7 -29.19 41.14 -6.77
CA THR A 7 -28.17 40.40 -7.51
C THR A 7 -28.67 38.97 -7.70
N ALA A 8 -28.54 38.44 -8.92
CA ALA A 8 -28.70 37.02 -9.20
C ALA A 8 -27.64 36.23 -8.43
N LEU A 9 -28.06 35.37 -7.50
CA LEU A 9 -27.14 34.45 -6.83
C LEU A 9 -26.95 33.24 -7.74
N ALA A 10 -25.92 33.32 -8.57
CA ALA A 10 -25.37 32.19 -9.31
C ALA A 10 -24.97 31.11 -8.30
N LEU A 11 -25.70 30.00 -8.30
CA LEU A 11 -25.25 28.75 -7.68
C LEU A 11 -24.03 28.26 -8.46
N LEU A 12 -22.84 28.67 -8.03
CA LEU A 12 -21.59 28.10 -8.49
C LEU A 12 -21.57 26.63 -8.12
N VAL A 13 -21.68 25.84 -9.18
CA VAL A 13 -21.30 24.44 -9.35
C VAL A 13 -20.03 24.15 -8.53
N ALA A 14 -20.20 23.58 -7.34
CA ALA A 14 -19.13 22.83 -6.70
C ALA A 14 -19.06 21.46 -7.40
N SER A 15 -18.61 21.47 -8.66
CA SER A 15 -18.09 20.26 -9.30
C SER A 15 -16.77 19.96 -8.60
N GLY A 16 -16.85 19.35 -7.42
CA GLY A 16 -15.73 18.61 -6.88
C GLY A 16 -15.26 17.69 -8.01
N ASN A 17 -14.02 17.88 -8.45
CA ASN A 17 -13.41 17.06 -9.49
C ASN A 17 -13.37 15.63 -8.95
N ALA A 18 -14.45 14.87 -9.18
CA ALA A 18 -14.45 13.43 -9.12
C ALA A 18 -13.56 12.97 -10.28
N ARG A 19 -12.24 12.99 -10.05
CA ARG A 19 -11.32 12.27 -10.91
C ARG A 19 -11.65 10.80 -10.68
N ALA A 20 -12.51 10.27 -11.54
CA ALA A 20 -12.72 8.84 -11.67
C ALA A 20 -11.32 8.23 -11.75
N GLN A 21 -11.00 7.36 -10.80
CA GLN A 21 -9.75 6.61 -10.87
C GLN A 21 -9.74 5.91 -12.22
N THR A 22 -8.83 6.36 -13.08
CA THR A 22 -8.48 5.67 -14.31
C THR A 22 -8.20 4.23 -13.95
N ASN A 23 -8.60 3.26 -14.78
CA ASN A 23 -8.48 1.79 -14.61
C ASN A 23 -7.03 1.32 -14.34
N CYS A 24 -6.44 1.78 -13.25
CA CYS A 24 -5.07 1.61 -12.87
C CYS A 24 -4.96 0.38 -12.00
N PRO A 25 -4.18 -0.63 -12.40
CA PRO A 25 -3.95 -1.80 -11.57
C PRO A 25 -3.32 -1.40 -10.22
N ALA A 26 -3.42 -2.29 -9.25
CA ALA A 26 -2.79 -2.09 -7.94
C ALA A 26 -1.27 -1.87 -8.07
N PRO A 27 -0.67 -1.02 -7.21
CA PRO A 27 0.78 -0.87 -7.16
C PRO A 27 1.44 -2.17 -6.68
N ALA A 28 2.71 -2.36 -7.03
CA ALA A 28 3.49 -3.47 -6.52
C ALA A 28 4.16 -3.09 -5.19
N LEU A 29 4.05 -3.95 -4.18
CA LEU A 29 4.78 -3.80 -2.92
C LEU A 29 6.21 -4.33 -3.07
N SER A 30 7.19 -3.52 -2.73
CA SER A 30 8.61 -3.86 -2.69
C SER A 30 9.13 -3.67 -1.27
N VAL A 31 10.00 -4.59 -0.83
CA VAL A 31 10.72 -4.48 0.44
C VAL A 31 12.16 -4.10 0.13
N LEU A 32 12.67 -3.07 0.78
CA LEU A 32 14.02 -2.57 0.60
C LEU A 32 14.86 -2.82 1.86
N ARG A 33 16.06 -3.35 1.67
CA ARG A 33 17.11 -3.44 2.69
C ARG A 33 18.26 -2.57 2.20
N ASP A 34 18.68 -1.58 2.98
CA ASP A 34 19.77 -0.67 2.59
C ASP A 34 19.54 -0.03 1.21
N ASN A 35 18.29 0.37 0.92
CA ASN A 35 17.80 0.89 -0.38
C ASN A 35 17.93 -0.09 -1.57
N GLN A 36 18.21 -1.37 -1.32
CA GLN A 36 18.24 -2.43 -2.33
C GLN A 36 16.98 -3.31 -2.21
N PRO A 37 16.34 -3.69 -3.32
CA PRO A 37 15.18 -4.56 -3.27
C PRO A 37 15.54 -5.95 -2.75
N VAL A 38 14.74 -6.44 -1.81
CA VAL A 38 14.83 -7.80 -1.31
C VAL A 38 14.22 -8.76 -2.35
N PRO A 39 14.95 -9.81 -2.76
CA PRO A 39 14.43 -10.76 -3.73
C PRO A 39 13.33 -11.63 -3.11
N ALA A 40 12.23 -11.81 -3.85
CA ALA A 40 11.15 -12.71 -3.45
C ALA A 40 11.53 -14.20 -3.51
N THR A 41 12.71 -14.52 -4.07
CA THR A 41 13.27 -15.89 -4.08
C THR A 41 13.92 -16.28 -2.75
N GLY A 42 14.06 -15.33 -1.82
CA GLY A 42 14.51 -15.55 -0.46
C GLY A 42 15.83 -14.88 -0.11
N SER A 43 15.97 -14.49 1.15
CA SER A 43 17.19 -13.88 1.71
C SER A 43 17.17 -13.90 3.24
N ALA A 44 18.29 -13.58 3.87
CA ALA A 44 18.36 -13.41 5.32
C ALA A 44 17.50 -12.25 5.82
N LEU A 45 16.80 -12.50 6.93
CA LEU A 45 16.03 -11.49 7.63
C LEU A 45 16.95 -10.33 8.04
N ALA A 46 16.51 -9.11 7.75
CA ALA A 46 17.18 -7.89 8.20
C ALA A 46 16.46 -7.32 9.44
N PRO A 47 17.17 -6.70 10.39
CA PRO A 47 16.54 -6.11 11.58
C PRO A 47 15.65 -4.90 11.25
N ALA A 48 15.89 -4.25 10.10
CA ALA A 48 15.08 -3.16 9.59
C ALA A 48 15.00 -3.20 8.06
N VAL A 49 13.86 -2.78 7.53
CA VAL A 49 13.59 -2.66 6.09
C VAL A 49 12.68 -1.47 5.82
N THR A 50 12.59 -1.05 4.56
CA THR A 50 11.64 -0.02 4.11
C THR A 50 10.65 -0.61 3.12
N LEU A 51 9.36 -0.35 3.31
CA LEU A 51 8.32 -0.67 2.35
C LEU A 51 8.20 0.42 1.29
N GLU A 52 8.20 0.02 0.03
CA GLU A 52 8.01 0.91 -1.11
C GLU A 52 6.86 0.42 -1.98
N LEU A 53 5.96 1.33 -2.34
CA LEU A 53 4.87 1.06 -3.29
C LEU A 53 5.28 1.56 -4.67
N LYS A 54 5.56 0.63 -5.57
CA LYS A 54 5.94 0.94 -6.94
C LYS A 54 4.69 1.10 -7.80
N PRO A 55 4.51 2.23 -8.50
CA PRO A 55 3.40 2.40 -9.41
C PRO A 55 3.45 1.32 -10.50
N ASN A 56 2.28 0.85 -10.94
CA ASN A 56 2.22 -0.01 -12.10
C ASN A 56 2.66 0.79 -13.35
N PRO A 57 3.50 0.25 -14.23
CA PRO A 57 3.96 0.96 -15.45
C PRO A 57 2.82 1.34 -16.40
N GLN A 58 1.63 0.75 -16.27
CA GLN A 58 0.42 1.12 -17.03
C GLN A 58 -0.28 2.37 -16.48
N CYS A 59 0.16 2.90 -15.33
CA CYS A 59 -0.40 4.10 -14.71
C CYS A 59 0.37 5.37 -15.07
N PRO A 60 -0.28 6.55 -15.00
CA PRO A 60 0.41 7.82 -15.17
C PRO A 60 1.59 7.97 -14.19
N PRO A 61 2.76 8.45 -14.65
CA PRO A 61 3.98 8.52 -13.83
C PRO A 61 3.86 9.49 -12.64
N GLU A 62 2.93 10.43 -12.72
CA GLU A 62 2.64 11.41 -11.67
C GLU A 62 1.95 10.78 -10.45
N MET A 63 1.37 9.57 -10.59
CA MET A 63 0.64 8.91 -9.50
C MET A 63 1.62 8.31 -8.49
N ARG A 64 1.51 8.76 -7.24
CA ARG A 64 2.23 8.18 -6.11
C ARG A 64 1.27 7.39 -5.23
N TYR A 65 1.81 6.40 -4.53
CA TYR A 65 1.03 5.56 -3.64
C TYR A 65 1.56 5.68 -2.22
N GLN A 66 0.65 5.69 -1.26
CA GLN A 66 0.96 5.70 0.17
C GLN A 66 0.07 4.68 0.87
N PHE A 67 0.50 4.20 2.02
CA PHE A 67 -0.33 3.36 2.87
C PHE A 67 -0.39 3.93 4.29
N THR A 68 -1.49 3.64 4.98
CA THR A 68 -1.69 4.02 6.38
C THR A 68 -1.25 2.90 7.33
N HIS A 69 -1.51 1.64 6.95
CA HIS A 69 -1.10 0.47 7.72
C HIS A 69 -0.70 -0.69 6.80
N ALA A 70 0.36 -1.38 7.20
CA ALA A 70 0.76 -2.68 6.68
C ALA A 70 0.68 -3.73 7.81
N GLU A 71 0.33 -4.95 7.44
CA GLU A 71 0.30 -6.12 8.29
C GLU A 71 1.55 -6.95 7.99
N VAL A 72 2.30 -7.32 9.03
CA VAL A 72 3.54 -8.08 8.92
C VAL A 72 3.42 -9.32 9.78
N THR A 73 3.48 -10.50 9.16
CA THR A 73 3.31 -11.78 9.85
C THR A 73 4.46 -12.71 9.54
N LEU A 74 5.12 -13.25 10.57
CA LEU A 74 6.03 -14.37 10.41
C LEU A 74 5.19 -15.64 10.25
N MET A 75 5.38 -16.35 9.15
CA MET A 75 4.65 -17.57 8.81
C MET A 75 5.58 -18.77 8.90
N ARG A 76 5.06 -19.89 9.40
CA ARG A 76 5.71 -21.20 9.39
C ARG A 76 4.81 -22.20 8.69
N GLY A 77 5.16 -22.54 7.45
CA GLY A 77 4.22 -23.17 6.53
C GLY A 77 2.96 -22.31 6.40
N ILE A 78 1.77 -22.91 6.51
CA ILE A 78 0.51 -22.20 6.29
C ILE A 78 -0.02 -21.43 7.52
N ARG A 79 0.71 -21.39 8.64
CA ARG A 79 0.22 -20.81 9.90
C ARG A 79 1.10 -19.61 10.34
N PRO A 80 0.49 -18.56 10.91
CA PRO A 80 1.25 -17.55 11.64
C PRO A 80 2.06 -18.19 12.78
N ALA A 81 3.35 -17.93 12.81
CA ALA A 81 4.25 -18.31 13.89
C ALA A 81 4.24 -17.28 15.04
N THR A 82 3.87 -16.04 14.73
CA THR A 82 3.72 -14.95 15.70
C THR A 82 2.42 -14.19 15.43
N PRO A 83 1.93 -13.40 16.40
CA PRO A 83 0.91 -12.40 16.12
C PRO A 83 1.35 -11.46 14.99
N THR A 84 0.38 -11.02 14.19
CA THR A 84 0.59 -10.02 13.14
C THR A 84 0.98 -8.67 13.76
N LEU A 85 2.08 -8.10 13.28
CA LEU A 85 2.51 -6.75 13.62
C LEU A 85 1.87 -5.75 12.65
N ILE A 86 1.34 -4.66 13.20
CA ILE A 86 0.79 -3.55 12.41
C ILE A 86 1.83 -2.44 12.34
N ALA A 87 2.17 -2.05 11.11
CA ALA A 87 3.11 -0.97 10.86
C ALA A 87 2.41 0.23 10.22
N ALA A 88 2.56 1.39 10.82
CA ALA A 88 1.98 2.65 10.34
C ALA A 88 2.96 3.53 9.55
N LYS A 89 4.19 3.04 9.30
CA LYS A 89 5.25 3.75 8.60
C LYS A 89 5.92 2.84 7.56
N PRO A 90 6.50 3.40 6.49
CA PRO A 90 7.33 2.66 5.53
C PRO A 90 8.50 1.93 6.18
N GLU A 91 9.15 2.55 7.16
CA GLU A 91 10.27 1.97 7.88
C GLU A 91 9.77 0.95 8.91
N LEU A 92 10.15 -0.31 8.71
CA LEU A 92 9.80 -1.43 9.57
C LEU A 92 10.99 -1.83 10.43
N SER A 93 10.75 -1.99 11.73
CA SER A 93 11.64 -2.79 12.58
C SER A 93 11.15 -4.23 12.61
N LEU A 94 12.03 -5.15 12.21
CA LEU A 94 11.80 -6.60 12.23
C LEU A 94 12.62 -7.30 13.34
N SER A 95 13.28 -6.52 14.21
CA SER A 95 14.10 -7.02 15.31
C SER A 95 13.36 -8.00 16.23
N ALA A 96 12.04 -7.86 16.38
CA ALA A 96 11.22 -8.77 17.17
C ALA A 96 11.12 -10.19 16.57
N PHE A 97 11.29 -10.33 15.24
CA PHE A 97 11.25 -11.63 14.56
C PHE A 97 12.63 -12.30 14.50
N MET A 98 13.71 -11.53 14.61
CA MET A 98 15.09 -12.01 14.56
C MET A 98 15.39 -13.22 15.48
N PRO A 99 14.97 -13.24 16.77
CA PRO A 99 15.22 -14.39 17.63
C PRO A 99 14.24 -15.57 17.39
N LEU A 100 13.18 -15.37 16.61
CA LEU A 100 12.07 -16.32 16.48
C LEU A 100 12.09 -17.10 15.17
N TYR A 101 12.65 -16.52 14.11
CA TYR A 101 12.59 -17.12 12.78
C TYR A 101 13.49 -18.35 12.63
N GLN A 102 13.01 -19.29 11.83
CA GLN A 102 13.68 -20.53 11.46
C GLN A 102 13.88 -20.57 9.95
N ASP A 103 14.81 -21.41 9.50
CA ASP A 103 14.96 -21.67 8.08
C ASP A 103 13.67 -22.29 7.52
N GLY A 104 13.19 -21.76 6.40
CA GLY A 104 11.93 -22.18 5.79
C GLY A 104 10.70 -21.42 6.29
N ASP A 105 10.83 -20.57 7.32
CA ASP A 105 9.80 -19.57 7.62
C ASP A 105 9.76 -18.53 6.48
N TRP A 106 8.65 -17.80 6.35
CA TRP A 106 8.56 -16.64 5.47
C TRP A 106 7.89 -15.47 6.17
N LEU A 107 8.32 -14.25 5.83
CA LEU A 107 7.64 -13.04 6.26
C LEU A 107 6.58 -12.69 5.20
N TYR A 108 5.32 -12.60 5.61
CA TYR A 108 4.24 -12.12 4.76
C TYR A 108 3.89 -10.69 5.14
N ILE A 109 4.02 -9.78 4.18
CA ILE A 109 3.69 -8.36 4.33
C ILE A 109 2.46 -8.08 3.47
N PHE A 110 1.42 -7.51 4.06
CA PHE A 110 0.17 -7.25 3.38
C PHE A 110 -0.33 -5.84 3.66
N ILE A 111 -0.79 -5.14 2.63
CA ILE A 111 -1.44 -3.84 2.76
C ILE A 111 -2.86 -3.97 2.22
N PRO A 112 -3.87 -3.98 3.09
CA PRO A 112 -5.27 -3.94 2.66
C PRO A 112 -5.57 -2.71 1.81
N TYR A 113 -6.40 -2.84 0.76
CA TYR A 113 -6.75 -1.72 -0.13
C TYR A 113 -7.38 -0.54 0.62
N LYS A 114 -8.15 -0.80 1.69
CA LYS A 114 -8.70 0.26 2.56
C LYS A 114 -7.63 1.17 3.18
N ASN A 115 -6.42 0.64 3.34
CA ASN A 115 -5.27 1.34 3.90
C ASN A 115 -4.40 2.00 2.82
N LEU A 116 -4.67 1.73 1.54
CA LEU A 116 -3.94 2.29 0.41
C LEU A 116 -4.54 3.63 -0.01
N ARG A 117 -3.66 4.56 -0.40
CA ARG A 117 -3.98 5.91 -0.83
C ARG A 117 -3.24 6.22 -2.12
N VAL A 118 -3.91 6.91 -3.03
CA VAL A 118 -3.31 7.47 -4.24
C VAL A 118 -3.11 8.95 -4.01
N VAL A 119 -1.92 9.44 -4.29
CA VAL A 119 -1.58 10.86 -4.25
C VAL A 119 -1.53 11.34 -5.69
N GLY A 120 -2.44 12.25 -6.02
CA GLY A 120 -2.49 12.88 -7.33
C GLY A 120 -1.39 13.92 -7.53
N ALA A 121 -1.29 14.44 -8.75
CA ALA A 121 -0.35 15.52 -9.09
C ALA A 121 -0.57 16.81 -8.28
N ASP A 122 -1.78 17.02 -7.74
CA ASP A 122 -2.13 18.12 -6.84
C ASP A 122 -1.66 17.89 -5.39
N GLY A 123 -0.99 16.77 -5.11
CA GLY A 123 -0.51 16.38 -3.78
C GLY A 123 -1.61 15.89 -2.85
N GLN A 124 -2.87 15.83 -3.29
CA GLN A 124 -3.98 15.37 -2.46
C GLN A 124 -4.02 13.84 -2.43
N ALA A 125 -4.10 13.30 -1.21
CA ALA A 125 -4.23 11.86 -0.99
C ALA A 125 -5.71 11.47 -0.98
N GLN A 126 -6.08 10.50 -1.81
CA GLN A 126 -7.43 9.94 -1.89
C GLN A 126 -7.41 8.43 -1.63
N PRO A 127 -8.49 7.84 -1.08
CA PRO A 127 -8.61 6.39 -0.97
C PRO A 127 -8.34 5.68 -2.31
N TYR A 128 -7.60 4.58 -2.27
CA TYR A 128 -7.50 3.69 -3.44
C TYR A 128 -8.81 2.91 -3.62
N THR A 129 -9.38 2.94 -4.83
CA THR A 129 -10.48 2.05 -5.22
C THR A 129 -9.87 0.87 -5.93
N ALA A 130 -10.17 -0.34 -5.46
CA ALA A 130 -9.69 -1.57 -6.08
C ALA A 130 -10.15 -1.65 -7.54
N PRO A 131 -9.33 -2.21 -8.45
CA PRO A 131 -9.75 -2.44 -9.82
C PRO A 131 -10.94 -3.40 -9.82
N VAL A 132 -11.96 -3.13 -10.64
CA VAL A 132 -13.08 -4.05 -10.83
C VAL A 132 -12.62 -5.18 -11.76
N THR A 133 -11.89 -6.16 -11.23
CA THR A 133 -11.63 -7.41 -11.94
C THR A 133 -12.89 -8.27 -11.88
N GLY A 134 -13.41 -8.67 -13.04
CA GLY A 134 -14.61 -9.50 -13.14
C GLY A 134 -14.47 -10.81 -12.35
N ALA A 135 -15.54 -11.16 -11.63
CA ALA A 135 -15.90 -12.50 -11.17
C ALA A 135 -14.90 -13.33 -10.32
N ASP A 136 -13.81 -12.75 -9.82
CA ASP A 136 -12.93 -13.43 -8.87
C ASP A 136 -13.01 -12.69 -7.53
N SER A 137 -13.98 -13.06 -6.69
CA SER A 137 -14.14 -12.55 -5.31
C SER A 137 -12.98 -12.92 -4.36
N ASN A 138 -11.88 -13.45 -4.91
CA ASN A 138 -10.64 -13.85 -4.25
C ASN A 138 -9.41 -13.06 -4.75
N ALA A 139 -9.59 -12.03 -5.59
CA ALA A 139 -8.53 -11.03 -5.73
C ALA A 139 -8.35 -10.38 -4.36
N ASP A 140 -7.30 -10.82 -3.64
CA ASP A 140 -7.00 -10.44 -2.27
C ASP A 140 -7.30 -8.96 -2.05
N ASN A 141 -7.99 -8.63 -0.95
CA ASN A 141 -8.45 -7.27 -0.63
C ASN A 141 -7.30 -6.31 -0.28
N GLY A 142 -6.14 -6.45 -0.92
CA GLY A 142 -4.92 -5.70 -0.74
C GLY A 142 -3.78 -6.19 -1.62
N ILE A 143 -2.59 -5.71 -1.32
CA ILE A 143 -1.34 -6.05 -2.00
C ILE A 143 -0.41 -6.77 -1.03
N GLY A 144 0.21 -7.87 -1.48
CA GLY A 144 1.05 -8.72 -0.65
C GLY A 144 2.48 -8.83 -1.17
N PHE A 145 3.42 -9.04 -0.25
CA PHE A 145 4.79 -9.45 -0.53
C PHE A 145 5.16 -10.63 0.37
N SER A 146 5.62 -11.72 -0.23
CA SER A 146 6.09 -12.90 0.48
C SER A 146 7.61 -12.95 0.41
N TRP A 147 8.24 -13.05 1.57
CA TRP A 147 9.68 -13.10 1.72
C TRP A 147 10.11 -14.42 2.36
N PRO A 148 10.53 -15.42 1.56
CA PRO A 148 11.13 -16.63 2.10
C PRO A 148 12.40 -16.31 2.89
N LEU A 149 12.48 -16.75 4.15
CA LEU A 149 13.63 -16.49 5.01
C LEU A 149 14.60 -17.67 4.95
N SER A 150 15.89 -17.34 4.83
CA SER A 150 16.98 -18.32 4.93
C SER A 150 18.14 -17.69 5.68
N ARG A 151 18.83 -18.44 6.54
CA ARG A 151 19.98 -17.95 7.32
C ARG A 151 21.28 -17.75 6.52
N LYS A 152 21.24 -17.91 5.20
CA LYS A 152 22.41 -17.78 4.31
C LYS A 152 22.79 -16.32 4.08
#